data_AF-A0A350C7M0-F1
#
_entry.id   AF-A0A350C7M0-F1
#
_cell.length_a   1.000
_cell.length_b   1.000
_cell.length_c   1.000
_cell.angle_alpha   90.00
_cell.angle_beta   90.00
_cell.angle_gamma   90.00
#
_symmetry.space_group_name_H-M   'P 1'
#
loop_
_entity.id
_entity.type
_entity.pdbx_description
1 polymer ?
#
loop_
_entity_poly.entity_id
_entity_poly.type
_entity_poly.pdbx_seq_one_letter_code
_entity_poly.pdbx_strand_id
1 'polypeptide(L)' 'ENNDMAPMTWAALFESRFFSSVIYKSSNVLDLRVKDMFDASKENSNIDILLESKKIKAELFNFEHDFWTY' A
#
# COMPACT_ATOMS: atom_id res chain seq x y z
N GLU A 1 26.48 -21.72 -13.45
CA GLU A 1 25.30 -20.94 -13.89
C GLU A 1 25.39 -19.59 -13.21
N ASN A 2 25.73 -18.56 -13.98
CA ASN A 2 25.94 -17.22 -13.44
C ASN A 2 24.58 -16.58 -13.16
N ASN A 3 24.31 -16.30 -11.89
CA ASN A 3 23.23 -15.42 -11.50
C ASN A 3 23.65 -13.99 -11.84
N ASP A 4 23.35 -13.57 -13.07
CA ASP A 4 23.39 -12.16 -13.46
C ASP A 4 22.16 -11.46 -12.86
N MET A 5 22.10 -11.41 -11.52
CA MET A 5 21.13 -10.58 -10.82
C MET A 5 21.36 -9.15 -11.32
N ALA A 6 20.39 -8.61 -12.07
CA ALA A 6 20.52 -7.29 -12.68
C ALA A 6 21.03 -6.29 -11.64
N PRO A 7 22.07 -5.49 -11.95
CA PRO A 7 22.62 -4.54 -10.98
C PRO A 7 21.56 -3.47 -10.69
N MET A 8 20.81 -3.69 -9.60
CA MET A 8 19.91 -2.69 -9.05
C MET A 8 20.75 -1.52 -8.57
N THR A 9 20.53 -0.35 -9.16
CA THR A 9 21.14 0.87 -8.65
C THR A 9 20.54 1.20 -7.29
N TRP A 10 21.33 1.86 -6.43
CA TRP A 10 20.82 2.32 -5.14
C TRP A 10 19.56 3.18 -5.30
N ALA A 11 19.52 4.04 -6.33
CA ALA A 11 18.35 4.82 -6.69
C ALA A 11 17.12 3.94 -7.00
N ALA A 12 17.27 2.90 -7.83
CA ALA A 12 16.18 1.99 -8.17
C ALA A 12 15.63 1.24 -6.93
N LEU A 13 16.48 0.90 -5.97
CA LEU A 13 16.04 0.29 -4.70
C LEU A 13 15.18 1.26 -3.90
N PHE A 14 15.59 2.53 -3.80
CA PHE A 14 14.80 3.55 -3.10
C PHE A 14 13.50 3.93 -3.83
N GLU A 15 13.53 4.00 -5.16
CA GLU A 15 12.36 4.23 -6.00
C GLU A 15 11.33 3.10 -5.91
N SER A 16 11.76 1.86 -5.63
CA SER A 16 10.86 0.72 -5.42
C SER A 16 10.03 0.81 -4.12
N ARG A 17 10.43 1.68 -3.18
CA ARG A 17 9.68 2.04 -1.96
C ARG A 17 9.14 0.85 -1.16
N PHE A 18 9.98 -0.17 -0.94
CA PHE A 18 9.66 -1.30 -0.06
C PHE A 18 9.62 -0.87 1.42
N PHE A 19 8.52 -0.24 1.83
CA PHE A 19 8.23 0.08 3.22
C PHE A 19 7.17 -0.87 3.80
N SER A 20 7.49 -1.49 4.94
CA SER A 20 6.54 -2.30 5.72
C SER A 20 5.60 -1.38 6.53
N SER A 21 4.64 -0.78 5.84
CA SER A 21 3.60 0.06 6.45
C SER A 21 2.21 -0.41 6.06
N VAL A 22 1.26 -0.22 6.98
CA VAL A 22 -0.16 -0.53 6.80
C VAL A 22 -0.97 0.75 7.02
N ILE A 23 -1.95 1.01 6.14
CA ILE A 23 -2.85 2.16 6.28
C ILE A 23 -3.88 1.86 7.36
N TYR A 24 -3.87 2.68 8.43
CA TYR A 24 -4.82 2.55 9.53
C TYR A 24 -6.14 3.33 9.29
N LYS A 25 -6.05 4.48 8.64
CA LYS A 25 -7.17 5.39 8.36
C LYS A 25 -6.84 6.27 7.17
N SER A 26 -7.85 6.55 6.34
CA SER A 26 -7.82 7.55 5.28
C SER A 26 -8.88 8.63 5.56
N SER A 27 -8.74 9.80 4.92
CA SER A 27 -9.75 10.86 5.02
C SER A 27 -11.08 10.35 4.44
N ASN A 28 -12.14 10.40 5.23
CA ASN A 28 -13.48 9.98 4.82
C ASN A 28 -14.56 10.75 5.58
N VAL A 29 -15.78 10.76 5.04
CA VAL A 29 -16.91 11.57 5.57
C VAL A 29 -17.34 11.15 6.98
N LEU A 30 -17.27 9.85 7.28
CA LEU A 30 -17.76 9.28 8.54
C LEU A 30 -16.66 9.17 9.62
N ASP A 31 -15.45 9.67 9.32
CA ASP A 31 -14.26 9.60 10.17
C ASP A 31 -13.89 8.17 10.63
N LEU A 32 -14.31 7.15 9.87
CA LEU A 32 -14.09 5.75 10.21
C LEU A 32 -12.64 5.34 9.98
N ARG A 33 -12.14 4.39 10.77
CA ARG A 33 -10.87 3.69 10.46
C ARG A 33 -11.15 2.58 9.46
N VAL A 34 -10.10 2.10 8.78
CA VAL A 34 -10.24 1.00 7.81
C VAL A 34 -10.87 -0.23 8.47
N LYS A 35 -10.49 -0.54 9.73
CA LYS A 35 -11.10 -1.66 10.47
C LYS A 35 -12.58 -1.48 10.78
N ASP A 36 -13.04 -0.24 10.96
CA ASP A 36 -14.42 0.04 11.37
C ASP A 36 -15.38 -0.06 10.15
N MET A 37 -14.84 -0.15 8.93
CA MET A 37 -15.59 -0.37 7.69
C MET A 37 -15.99 -1.84 7.49
N PHE A 38 -15.35 -2.77 8.19
CA PHE A 38 -15.58 -4.20 8.06
C PHE A 38 -16.25 -4.76 9.31
N ASP A 39 -17.14 -5.73 9.11
CA ASP A 39 -17.80 -6.44 10.19
C ASP A 39 -16.82 -7.41 10.86
N ALA A 40 -16.50 -7.16 12.13
CA ALA A 40 -15.59 -7.97 12.92
C ALA A 40 -16.08 -9.40 13.18
N SER A 41 -17.38 -9.68 12.98
CA SER A 41 -17.94 -11.03 13.16
C SER A 41 -17.64 -11.98 12.00
N LYS A 42 -17.18 -11.47 10.85
CA LYS A 42 -16.80 -12.28 9.69
C LYS A 42 -15.42 -12.90 9.89
N GLU A 43 -15.30 -14.19 9.60
CA GLU A 43 -14.03 -14.95 9.75
C GLU A 43 -12.85 -14.35 8.96
N ASN A 44 -13.12 -13.77 7.79
CA ASN A 44 -12.10 -13.19 6.90
C ASN A 44 -11.89 -11.68 7.08
N SER A 45 -12.50 -11.06 8.08
CA SER A 45 -12.47 -9.60 8.30
C SER A 45 -11.04 -9.03 8.36
N ASN A 46 -10.11 -9.75 9.00
CA ASN A 46 -8.71 -9.33 9.10
C ASN A 46 -8.00 -9.29 7.73
N ILE A 47 -8.33 -10.22 6.84
CA ILE A 47 -7.77 -10.29 5.49
C ILE A 47 -8.35 -9.15 4.65
N ASP A 48 -9.66 -8.93 4.76
CA ASP A 48 -10.36 -7.86 4.05
C ASP A 48 -9.79 -6.47 4.42
N ILE A 49 -9.56 -6.22 5.72
CA ILE A 49 -8.91 -5.00 6.22
C ILE A 49 -7.52 -4.82 5.61
N LEU A 50 -6.73 -5.90 5.54
CA LEU A 50 -5.39 -5.85 4.96
C LEU A 50 -5.46 -5.55 3.46
N LEU A 51 -6.38 -6.17 2.73
CA LEU A 51 -6.56 -5.93 1.29
C LEU A 51 -7.01 -4.50 1.02
N GLU A 52 -7.93 -3.95 1.81
CA GLU A 52 -8.35 -2.56 1.67
C GLU A 52 -7.21 -1.59 1.96
N SER A 53 -6.42 -1.85 3.00
CA SER A 53 -5.22 -1.04 3.28
C SER A 53 -4.21 -1.06 2.13
N LYS A 54 -4.06 -2.20 1.45
CA LYS A 54 -3.19 -2.34 0.26
C LYS A 54 -3.76 -1.59 -0.94
N LYS A 55 -5.08 -1.62 -1.12
CA LYS A 55 -5.77 -0.89 -2.18
C LYS A 55 -5.59 0.62 -2.03
N ILE A 56 -5.83 1.17 -0.83
CA ILE A 56 -5.62 2.60 -0.54
C ILE A 56 -4.15 2.99 -0.77
N LYS A 57 -3.21 2.12 -0.36
CA LYS A 57 -1.77 2.36 -0.60
C LYS A 57 -1.44 2.43 -2.10
N ALA A 58 -2.05 1.57 -2.92
CA ALA A 58 -1.85 1.58 -4.37
C ALA A 58 -2.47 2.82 -5.03
N GLU A 59 -3.66 3.25 -4.58
CA GLU A 59 -4.28 4.49 -5.04
C GLU A 59 -3.41 5.72 -4.71
N LEU A 60 -2.85 5.78 -3.49
CA LEU A 60 -1.93 6.85 -3.09
C LEU A 60 -0.65 6.83 -3.92
N PHE A 61 -0.11 5.65 -4.20
CA PHE A 61 1.07 5.50 -5.04
C PHE A 61 0.83 6.00 -6.47
N ASN A 62 -0.32 5.65 -7.06
CA ASN A 62 -0.70 6.15 -8.39
C ASN A 62 -0.89 7.66 -8.38
N PHE A 63 -1.57 8.19 -7.35
CA PHE A 63 -1.74 9.63 -7.17
C PHE A 63 -0.38 10.34 -7.11
N GLU A 64 0.57 9.86 -6.31
CA GLU A 64 1.93 10.41 -6.25
C GLU A 64 2.66 10.30 -7.60
N HIS A 65 2.48 9.19 -8.33
CA HIS A 65 3.08 9.00 -9.64
C HIS A 65 2.57 10.03 -10.65
N ASP A 66 1.28 10.38 -10.60
CA ASP A 66 0.68 11.40 -11.46
C ASP A 66 1.26 12.81 -11.20
N PHE A 67 1.76 13.10 -9.99
CA PHE A 67 2.46 14.36 -9.67
C PHE A 67 3.97 14.33 -9.97
N TRP A 68 4.52 13.18 -10.32
CA TRP A 68 5.88 13.13 -10.83
C TRP A 68 5.91 13.59 -12.28
N THR A 69 6.03 14.91 -12.47
CA THR A 69 6.52 15.48 -13.73
C THR A 69 8.03 15.23 -13.85
N TYR A 70 8.43 14.57 -14.94
CA TYR A 70 9.83 14.43 -15.37
C TYR A 70 10.36 15.72 -16.01
#